data_AF-A0A2C9LG32-F1
#
_entry.id   AF-A0A2C9LG32-F1
#
_cell.length_a   1.000
_cell.length_b   1.000
_cell.length_c   1.000
_cell.angle_alpha   90.00
_cell.angle_beta   90.00
_cell.angle_gamma   90.00
#
_symmetry.space_group_name_H-M   'P 1'
#
loop_
_entity.id
_entity.type
_entity.pdbx_description
1 polymer ?
#
loop_
_entity_poly.entity_id
_entity_poly.type
_entity_poly.pdbx_seq_one_letter_code
_entity_poly.pdbx_strand_id
1 'polypeptide(L)'
;MIVAIELIKTKGDSWIEEKELSTYQEIKQFITDQTSEVLQCCFTMTEQFHNGNKTICFKVSHPDPDCDESQIKRLNENLDKLKSEVTVKDKQIDKLLKLLTAQSTVSNDIHTLDGNVLEFRADILKELHDDRSLTALLHTKCDAISKDVNDYKKQEEMKDRMLEYVSNKTDTIVKQQDDLKAKVETILQNQEDFSFQMDKFKHKCDCIAEGVDTRNVPKNPLSAVNKNQSRNTKQVKKSTRLQEPSEFVCKVTGLSDVQCVRHCPHIIGHHEQQVSGNIEADLYKHFTSCTKNPGHKDFIPVDTFKMIHLPKGHRNKDLFELIKAVAELTVRVNVTRTSPHRPMFWPNTTVPYFCRHLRGSKHLRGGSGMINEVIKSTEGACPCDTCQQSGNPSTDWWKIRVGTAANLVFGATEANSATLTLFYDNKESSEVNVKVVTTDFYKYINRDVSWFYCVTCDQKLAADLSKGVQHYYDLIKKNFEMYLESRDDCKLMFIVSHPHGCYKQISIGQWKDKIRMSDGSHRFTYLTCTCPGSTGAAVHLVGYGRHAHSGSLTSGLNYSSD
;
A
#
# COMPACT_ATOMS: atom_id res chain seq x y z
N MET A 1 47.44 0.32 36.22
CA MET A 1 46.45 -0.74 35.91
C MET A 1 45.02 -0.30 36.15
N ILE A 2 44.60 0.05 37.39
CA ILE A 2 43.20 0.44 37.68
C ILE A 2 42.73 1.63 36.83
N VAL A 3 43.56 2.68 36.70
CA VAL A 3 43.25 3.86 35.87
C VAL A 3 43.04 3.53 34.39
N ALA A 4 43.82 2.58 33.84
CA ALA A 4 43.69 2.16 32.43
C ALA A 4 42.39 1.37 32.21
N ILE A 5 42.01 0.52 33.17
CA ILE A 5 40.74 -0.22 33.13
C ILE A 5 39.54 0.73 33.20
N GLU A 6 39.60 1.75 34.06
CA GLU A 6 38.56 2.78 34.14
C GLU A 6 38.46 3.62 32.85
N LEU A 7 39.59 3.89 32.19
CA LEU A 7 39.60 4.62 30.92
C LEU A 7 38.91 3.82 29.80
N ILE A 8 39.23 2.52 29.66
CA ILE A 8 38.59 1.64 28.68
C ILE A 8 37.07 1.59 28.91
N LYS A 9 36.66 1.45 30.17
CA LYS A 9 35.24 1.39 30.54
C LYS A 9 34.52 2.70 30.21
N THR A 10 35.08 3.83 30.62
CA THR A 10 34.51 5.16 30.37
C THR A 10 34.37 5.45 28.88
N LYS A 11 35.37 5.07 28.07
CA LYS A 11 35.30 5.28 26.62
C LYS A 11 34.29 4.34 25.94
N GLY A 12 34.15 3.11 26.42
CA GLY A 12 33.11 2.18 25.98
C GLY A 12 31.70 2.69 26.27
N ASP A 13 31.48 3.25 27.47
CA ASP A 13 30.18 3.81 27.86
C ASP A 13 29.82 5.05 27.01
N SER A 14 30.79 5.92 26.68
CA SER A 14 30.60 7.07 25.76
C SER A 14 30.20 6.64 24.34
N TRP A 15 30.79 5.56 23.79
CA TRP A 15 30.37 5.03 22.48
C TRP A 15 28.91 4.55 22.46
N ILE A 16 28.42 4.03 23.58
CA ILE A 16 27.04 3.53 23.71
C ILE A 16 26.05 4.71 23.83
N GLU A 17 26.37 5.72 24.62
CA GLU A 17 25.47 6.84 24.89
C GLU A 17 25.41 7.86 23.74
N GLU A 18 26.55 8.17 23.10
CA GLU A 18 26.63 9.26 22.12
C GLU A 18 26.37 8.81 20.67
N LYS A 19 26.18 7.50 20.42
CA LYS A 19 26.09 6.91 19.07
C LYS A 19 27.22 7.41 18.14
N GLU A 20 28.42 7.61 18.67
CA GLU A 20 29.59 7.95 17.85
C GLU A 20 29.75 6.86 16.77
N LEU A 21 29.79 7.27 15.50
CA LEU A 21 29.93 6.38 14.34
C LEU A 21 31.38 5.88 14.19
N SER A 22 32.02 5.46 15.28
CA SER A 22 33.30 4.76 15.22
C SER A 22 33.09 3.39 14.57
N THR A 23 33.91 3.06 13.59
CA THR A 23 33.80 1.78 12.89
C THR A 23 34.20 0.64 13.82
N TYR A 24 33.61 -0.54 13.63
CA TYR A 24 33.94 -1.74 14.43
C TYR A 24 35.46 -2.04 14.47
N GLN A 25 36.19 -1.70 13.41
CA GLN A 25 37.64 -1.89 13.36
C GLN A 25 38.41 -0.94 14.30
N GLU A 26 37.98 0.31 14.42
CA GLU A 26 38.60 1.29 15.33
C GLU A 26 38.39 0.90 16.79
N ILE A 27 37.18 0.44 17.12
CA ILE A 27 36.85 -0.08 18.46
C ILE A 27 37.71 -1.30 18.79
N LYS A 28 37.83 -2.25 17.86
CA LYS A 28 38.64 -3.45 18.03
C LYS A 28 40.12 -3.10 18.23
N GLN A 29 40.66 -2.17 17.45
CA GLN A 29 42.06 -1.76 17.56
C GLN A 29 42.34 -1.11 18.92
N PHE A 30 41.49 -0.17 19.35
CA PHE A 30 41.65 0.51 20.63
C PHE A 30 41.66 -0.46 21.83
N ILE A 31 40.73 -1.42 21.86
CA ILE A 31 40.68 -2.43 22.92
C ILE A 31 41.93 -3.31 22.91
N THR A 32 42.41 -3.68 21.72
CA THR A 32 43.60 -4.53 21.57
C THR A 32 44.85 -3.82 22.10
N ASP A 33 45.05 -2.56 21.72
CA ASP A 33 46.21 -1.76 22.12
C ASP A 33 46.25 -1.57 23.65
N GLN A 34 45.11 -1.20 24.24
CA GLN A 34 45.01 -0.98 25.69
C GLN A 34 45.16 -2.28 26.50
N THR A 35 44.66 -3.40 25.99
CA THR A 35 44.84 -4.71 26.66
C THR A 35 46.30 -5.13 26.63
N SER A 36 47.01 -4.88 25.53
CA SER A 36 48.43 -5.18 25.39
C SER A 36 49.28 -4.38 26.39
N GLU A 37 49.00 -3.09 26.57
CA GLU A 37 49.68 -2.25 27.56
C GLU A 37 49.47 -2.75 29.01
N VAL A 38 48.24 -3.14 29.35
CA VAL A 38 47.94 -3.70 30.68
C VAL A 38 48.70 -5.00 30.92
N LEU A 39 48.70 -5.91 29.93
CA LEU A 39 49.42 -7.18 30.03
C LEU A 39 50.93 -6.98 30.17
N GLN A 40 51.52 -6.07 29.40
CA GLN A 40 52.95 -5.76 29.50
C GLN A 40 53.30 -5.22 30.89
N CYS A 41 52.46 -4.36 31.46
CA CYS A 41 52.63 -3.85 32.81
C CYS A 41 52.58 -4.98 33.87
N CYS A 42 51.65 -5.93 33.72
CA CYS A 42 51.57 -7.11 34.58
C CYS A 42 52.82 -8.00 34.46
N PHE A 43 53.36 -8.20 33.25
CA PHE A 43 54.59 -8.96 33.04
C PHE A 43 55.77 -8.30 33.77
N THR A 44 55.96 -6.99 33.62
CA THR A 44 57.04 -6.26 34.30
C THR A 44 56.92 -6.36 35.83
N MET A 45 55.71 -6.22 36.38
CA MET A 45 55.48 -6.38 37.82
C MET A 45 55.82 -7.79 38.32
N THR A 46 55.47 -8.82 37.53
CA THR A 46 55.72 -10.22 37.88
C THR A 46 57.21 -10.55 37.82
N GLU A 47 57.92 -10.01 36.83
CA GLU A 47 59.37 -10.18 36.67
C GLU A 47 60.15 -9.49 37.80
N GLN A 48 59.73 -8.30 38.22
CA GLN A 48 60.28 -7.61 39.40
C GLN A 48 60.07 -8.40 40.69
N PHE A 49 58.90 -9.05 40.85
CA PHE A 49 58.61 -9.90 42.01
C PHE A 49 59.43 -11.20 42.01
N HIS A 50 59.71 -11.76 40.82
CA HIS A 50 60.50 -12.98 40.68
C HIS A 50 62.00 -12.74 40.91
N ASN A 51 62.52 -11.58 40.50
CA ASN A 51 63.91 -11.19 40.73
C ASN A 51 64.20 -10.74 42.18
N GLY A 52 63.17 -10.32 42.94
CA GLY A 52 63.30 -9.98 44.38
C GLY A 52 63.38 -11.18 45.33
N ASN A 53 63.04 -12.39 44.90
CA ASN A 53 62.90 -13.59 45.76
C ASN A 53 63.98 -14.67 45.56
N LYS A 54 65.06 -14.38 44.82
CA LYS A 54 66.27 -15.22 44.82
C LYS A 54 67.28 -14.64 45.81
N THR A 55 67.27 -15.15 47.04
CA THR A 55 68.42 -15.46 47.93
C THR A 55 67.97 -15.41 49.39
N ILE A 56 67.45 -16.52 49.93
CA ILE A 56 67.59 -16.81 51.37
C ILE A 56 67.82 -18.32 51.51
N CYS A 57 69.08 -18.72 51.65
CA CYS A 57 69.50 -20.09 51.92
C CYS A 57 70.13 -20.10 53.32
N PHE A 58 69.45 -20.67 54.32
CA PHE A 58 70.05 -20.88 55.64
C PHE A 58 70.34 -22.37 55.83
N LYS A 59 71.64 -22.72 55.68
CA LYS A 59 72.22 -23.91 56.31
C LYS A 59 72.43 -23.56 57.79
N VAL A 60 71.87 -24.36 58.71
CA VAL A 60 72.32 -24.35 60.10
C VAL A 60 73.07 -25.64 60.36
N SER A 61 74.36 -25.47 60.60
CA SER A 61 75.36 -26.44 60.98
C SER A 61 75.46 -26.51 62.50
N HIS A 62 75.47 -27.75 63.01
CA HIS A 62 75.74 -28.21 64.37
C HIS A 62 74.71 -27.92 65.48
N PRO A 63 74.25 -28.95 66.23
CA PRO A 63 73.42 -28.76 67.41
C PRO A 63 74.29 -28.45 68.63
N ASP A 64 73.99 -27.32 69.27
CA ASP A 64 74.43 -26.95 70.62
C ASP A 64 73.45 -27.57 71.64
N PRO A 65 73.89 -28.23 72.75
CA PRO A 65 73.04 -29.11 73.55
C PRO A 65 72.05 -28.46 74.53
N ASP A 66 71.76 -27.16 74.43
CA ASP A 66 70.91 -26.46 75.42
C ASP A 66 69.74 -25.68 74.78
N CYS A 67 69.15 -26.21 73.70
CA CYS A 67 68.04 -25.55 73.01
C CYS A 67 66.71 -26.28 73.25
N ASP A 68 65.86 -25.59 74.03
CA ASP A 68 64.50 -25.94 74.46
C ASP A 68 63.63 -26.48 73.30
N GLU A 69 63.32 -27.77 73.40
CA GLU A 69 62.60 -28.60 72.43
C GLU A 69 61.24 -28.00 72.02
N SER A 70 60.63 -27.19 72.89
CA SER A 70 59.36 -26.51 72.64
C SER A 70 59.44 -25.45 71.54
N GLN A 71 60.57 -24.72 71.43
CA GLN A 71 60.76 -23.67 70.42
C GLN A 71 61.04 -24.26 69.05
N ILE A 72 61.86 -25.33 69.00
CA ILE A 72 62.14 -26.09 67.77
C ILE A 72 60.85 -26.70 67.22
N LYS A 73 60.00 -27.26 68.09
CA LYS A 73 58.70 -27.81 67.69
C LYS A 73 57.80 -26.73 67.07
N ARG A 74 57.72 -25.55 67.68
CA ARG A 74 56.89 -24.44 67.19
C ARG A 74 57.40 -23.87 65.86
N LEU A 75 58.71 -23.79 65.67
CA LEU A 75 59.34 -23.40 64.40
C LEU A 75 59.06 -24.42 63.30
N ASN A 76 59.15 -25.72 63.60
CA ASN A 76 58.84 -26.78 62.64
C ASN A 76 57.35 -26.79 62.26
N GLU A 77 56.43 -26.60 63.21
CA GLU A 77 55.00 -26.49 62.93
C GLU A 77 54.67 -25.29 62.02
N ASN A 78 55.31 -24.13 62.25
CA ASN A 78 55.16 -22.96 61.39
C ASN A 78 55.77 -23.19 60.00
N LEU A 79 56.92 -23.86 59.91
CA LEU A 79 57.56 -24.20 58.65
C LEU A 79 56.71 -25.17 57.83
N ASP A 80 56.10 -26.17 58.46
CA ASP A 80 55.22 -27.11 57.78
C ASP A 80 53.92 -26.44 57.31
N LYS A 81 53.38 -25.51 58.12
CA LYS A 81 52.25 -24.69 57.68
C LYS A 81 52.61 -23.84 56.46
N LEU A 82 53.77 -23.17 56.47
CA LEU A 82 54.22 -22.35 55.34
C LEU A 82 54.47 -23.20 54.08
N LYS A 83 55.09 -24.38 54.21
CA LYS A 83 55.27 -25.34 53.11
C LYS A 83 53.92 -25.78 52.53
N SER A 84 52.92 -26.03 53.38
CA SER A 84 51.58 -26.40 52.93
C SER A 84 50.92 -25.29 52.12
N GLU A 85 51.05 -24.03 52.57
CA GLU A 85 50.50 -22.86 51.86
C GLU A 85 51.20 -22.61 50.52
N VAL A 86 52.53 -22.74 50.46
CA VAL A 86 53.31 -22.66 49.21
C VAL A 86 52.88 -23.76 48.24
N THR A 87 52.70 -24.98 48.72
CA THR A 87 52.25 -26.11 47.87
C THR A 87 50.86 -25.87 47.27
N VAL A 88 49.95 -25.24 48.02
CA VAL A 88 48.62 -24.87 47.51
C VAL A 88 48.72 -23.78 46.45
N LYS A 89 49.60 -22.79 46.66
CA LYS A 89 49.84 -21.70 45.70
C LYS A 89 50.49 -22.20 44.41
N ASP A 90 51.45 -23.11 44.49
CA ASP A 90 52.07 -23.73 43.30
C ASP A 90 51.04 -24.52 42.49
N LYS A 91 50.14 -25.27 43.15
CA LYS A 91 49.02 -25.94 42.45
C LYS A 91 48.07 -24.96 41.76
N GLN A 92 47.83 -23.78 42.35
CA GLN A 92 47.02 -22.74 41.72
C GLN A 92 47.73 -22.12 40.50
N ILE A 93 49.04 -21.89 40.59
CA ILE A 93 49.87 -21.40 39.49
C ILE A 93 49.90 -22.41 38.34
N ASP A 94 50.10 -23.69 38.62
CA ASP A 94 50.06 -24.76 37.61
C ASP A 94 48.70 -24.84 36.90
N LYS A 95 47.61 -24.63 37.63
CA LYS A 95 46.26 -24.59 37.04
C LYS A 95 46.09 -23.39 36.12
N LEU A 96 46.59 -22.21 36.51
CA LEU A 96 46.55 -21.01 35.70
C LEU A 96 47.43 -21.12 34.45
N LEU A 97 48.62 -21.71 34.58
CA LEU A 97 49.52 -21.98 33.45
C LEU A 97 48.84 -22.90 32.41
N LYS A 98 48.19 -23.98 32.86
CA LYS A 98 47.45 -24.88 31.95
C LYS A 98 46.30 -24.17 31.23
N LEU A 99 45.58 -23.27 31.91
CA LEU A 99 44.52 -22.47 31.28
C LEU A 99 45.08 -21.48 30.24
N LEU A 100 46.23 -20.86 30.53
CA LEU A 100 46.94 -19.98 29.59
C LEU A 100 47.45 -20.73 28.35
N THR A 101 47.99 -21.94 28.51
CA THR A 101 48.43 -22.76 27.36
C THR A 101 47.24 -23.23 26.50
N ALA A 102 46.09 -23.52 27.13
CA ALA A 102 44.85 -23.82 26.40
C ALA A 102 44.32 -22.60 25.63
N GLN A 103 44.50 -21.37 26.15
CA GLN A 103 44.16 -20.15 25.42
C GLN A 103 45.12 -19.85 24.26
N SER A 104 46.41 -20.13 24.40
CA SER A 104 47.38 -19.90 23.31
C SER A 104 47.15 -20.84 22.12
N THR A 105 46.71 -22.08 22.37
CA THR A 105 46.35 -23.04 21.32
C THR A 105 45.10 -22.58 20.55
N VAL A 106 44.07 -22.12 21.25
CA VAL A 106 42.88 -21.50 20.62
C VAL A 106 43.25 -20.26 19.81
N SER A 107 44.18 -19.43 20.29
CA SER A 107 44.68 -18.26 19.55
C SER A 107 45.38 -18.65 18.24
N ASN A 108 46.18 -19.72 18.25
CA ASN A 108 46.86 -20.22 17.06
C ASN A 108 45.90 -20.83 16.04
N ASP A 109 44.86 -21.54 16.49
CA ASP A 109 43.80 -22.06 15.62
C ASP A 109 43.00 -20.93 14.98
N ILE A 110 42.72 -19.85 15.73
CA ILE A 110 42.07 -18.65 15.20
C ILE A 110 42.95 -17.95 14.15
N HIS A 111 44.26 -17.81 14.39
CA HIS A 111 45.17 -17.22 13.39
C HIS A 111 45.27 -18.06 12.12
N THR A 112 45.25 -19.39 12.24
CA THR A 112 45.26 -20.30 11.10
C THR A 112 43.95 -20.19 10.31
N LEU A 113 42.81 -20.07 11.00
CA LEU A 113 41.51 -19.84 10.37
C LEU A 113 41.45 -18.48 9.68
N ASP A 114 41.99 -17.42 10.29
CA ASP A 114 42.03 -16.08 9.71
C ASP A 114 42.91 -16.03 8.43
N GLY A 115 44.04 -16.77 8.44
CA GLY A 115 44.87 -16.98 7.26
C GLY A 115 44.11 -17.68 6.11
N ASN A 116 43.40 -18.77 6.41
CA ASN A 116 42.59 -19.49 5.43
C ASN A 116 41.43 -18.64 4.89
N VAL A 117 40.82 -17.80 5.73
CA VAL A 117 39.75 -16.88 5.31
C VAL A 117 40.29 -15.77 4.41
N LEU A 118 41.51 -15.26 4.70
CA LEU A 118 42.16 -14.26 3.85
C LEU A 118 42.56 -14.85 2.48
N GLU A 119 43.05 -16.09 2.44
CA GLU A 119 43.38 -16.80 1.21
C GLU A 119 42.13 -17.08 0.37
N PHE A 120 41.07 -17.62 0.99
CA PHE A 120 39.76 -17.81 0.35
C PHE A 120 39.19 -16.48 -0.19
N ARG A 121 39.31 -15.39 0.58
CA ARG A 121 38.87 -14.06 0.13
C ARG A 121 39.71 -13.57 -1.05
N ALA A 122 41.01 -13.82 -1.06
CA ALA A 122 41.89 -13.45 -2.18
C ALA A 122 41.53 -14.24 -3.45
N ASP A 123 41.23 -15.52 -3.33
CA ASP A 123 40.78 -16.36 -4.45
C ASP A 123 39.43 -15.92 -5.00
N ILE A 124 38.45 -15.61 -4.15
CA ILE A 124 37.16 -15.04 -4.58
C ILE A 124 37.34 -13.68 -5.26
N LEU A 125 38.20 -12.80 -4.73
CA LEU A 125 38.47 -11.49 -5.33
C LEU A 125 39.18 -11.63 -6.68
N LYS A 126 40.06 -12.63 -6.82
CA LYS A 126 40.73 -12.96 -8.08
C LYS A 126 39.74 -13.51 -9.11
N GLU A 127 38.86 -14.44 -8.73
CA GLU A 127 37.79 -14.93 -9.60
C GLU A 127 36.83 -13.81 -10.03
N LEU A 128 36.44 -12.91 -9.11
CA LEU A 128 35.60 -11.75 -9.42
C LEU A 128 36.29 -10.73 -10.35
N HIS A 129 37.61 -10.56 -10.21
CA HIS A 129 38.38 -9.65 -11.05
C HIS A 129 38.65 -10.25 -12.45
N ASP A 130 38.88 -11.56 -12.53
CA ASP A 130 39.11 -12.30 -13.76
C ASP A 130 37.80 -12.59 -14.52
N ASP A 131 36.64 -12.50 -13.86
CA ASP A 131 35.33 -12.57 -14.50
C ASP A 131 35.00 -11.27 -15.27
N ARG A 132 35.74 -11.07 -16.36
CA ARG A 132 35.51 -10.03 -17.37
C ARG A 132 34.08 -10.05 -17.91
N SER A 133 33.40 -11.20 -17.83
CA SER A 133 32.01 -11.33 -18.28
C SER A 133 31.04 -10.60 -17.35
N LEU A 134 31.24 -10.67 -16.03
CA LEU A 134 30.42 -9.96 -15.04
C LEU A 134 30.67 -8.46 -15.11
N THR A 135 31.92 -8.02 -15.23
CA THR A 135 32.25 -6.59 -15.34
C THR A 135 31.71 -5.97 -16.64
N ALA A 136 31.81 -6.69 -17.76
CA ALA A 136 31.21 -6.26 -19.03
C ALA A 136 29.67 -6.25 -18.97
N LEU A 137 29.06 -7.24 -18.30
CA LEU A 137 27.62 -7.28 -18.07
C LEU A 137 27.16 -6.10 -17.19
N LEU A 138 27.91 -5.77 -16.14
CA LEU A 138 27.61 -4.63 -15.26
C LEU A 138 27.70 -3.31 -16.01
N HIS A 139 28.76 -3.07 -16.78
CA HIS A 139 28.88 -1.87 -17.62
C HIS A 139 27.73 -1.78 -18.63
N THR A 140 27.42 -2.88 -19.33
CA THR A 140 26.30 -2.92 -20.28
C THR A 140 24.97 -2.60 -19.59
N LYS A 141 24.75 -3.09 -18.36
CA LYS A 141 23.55 -2.78 -17.57
C LYS A 141 23.52 -1.33 -17.10
N CYS A 142 24.65 -0.78 -16.66
CA CYS A 142 24.77 0.63 -16.27
C CYS A 142 24.53 1.58 -17.45
N ASP A 143 25.00 1.24 -18.65
CA ASP A 143 24.77 2.00 -19.87
C ASP A 143 23.30 1.94 -20.30
N ALA A 144 22.68 0.76 -20.21
CA ALA A 144 21.25 0.60 -20.46
C ALA A 144 20.40 1.43 -19.49
N ILE A 145 20.71 1.39 -18.19
CA ILE A 145 20.02 2.19 -17.17
C ILE A 145 20.23 3.69 -17.41
N SER A 146 21.44 4.11 -17.76
CA SER A 146 21.74 5.52 -18.06
C SER A 146 20.97 6.01 -19.28
N LYS A 147 20.81 5.16 -20.31
CA LYS A 147 19.97 5.45 -21.46
C LYS A 147 18.50 5.57 -21.06
N ASP A 148 17.98 4.62 -20.29
CA ASP A 148 16.58 4.65 -19.81
C ASP A 148 16.31 5.91 -18.99
N VAL A 149 17.21 6.29 -18.08
CA VAL A 149 17.09 7.53 -17.27
C VAL A 149 17.04 8.77 -18.15
N ASN A 150 17.86 8.84 -19.19
CA ASN A 150 17.85 9.96 -20.13
C ASN A 150 16.57 10.00 -20.98
N ASP A 151 16.05 8.85 -21.38
CA ASP A 151 14.78 8.77 -22.11
C ASP A 151 13.59 9.13 -21.22
N TYR A 152 13.61 8.77 -19.93
CA TYR A 152 12.64 9.23 -18.94
C TYR A 152 12.67 10.75 -18.75
N LYS A 153 13.85 11.37 -18.65
CA LYS A 153 13.98 12.84 -18.58
C LYS A 153 13.37 13.54 -19.79
N LYS A 154 13.62 13.03 -21.00
CA LYS A 154 13.01 13.56 -22.23
C LYS A 154 11.48 13.44 -22.23
N GLN A 155 10.95 12.34 -21.70
CA GLN A 155 9.50 12.16 -21.55
C GLN A 155 8.90 13.13 -20.53
N GLU A 156 9.62 13.43 -19.45
CA GLU A 156 9.21 14.41 -18.43
C GLU A 156 9.16 15.83 -19.02
N GLU A 157 10.19 16.25 -19.74
CA GLU A 157 10.20 17.54 -20.46
C GLU A 157 9.08 17.66 -21.52
N MET A 158 8.71 16.54 -22.16
CA MET A 158 7.59 16.50 -23.11
C MET A 158 6.24 16.61 -22.38
N LYS A 159 6.10 16.01 -21.19
CA LYS A 159 4.91 16.15 -20.35
C LYS A 159 4.74 17.58 -19.85
N ASP A 160 5.83 18.23 -19.42
CA ASP A 160 5.77 19.62 -18.96
C ASP A 160 5.33 20.56 -20.10
N ARG A 161 5.85 20.37 -21.31
CA ARG A 161 5.39 21.10 -22.51
C ARG A 161 3.90 20.86 -22.83
N MET A 162 3.44 19.62 -22.66
CA MET A 162 2.03 19.29 -22.87
C MET A 162 1.12 19.89 -21.78
N LEU A 163 1.62 19.96 -20.54
CA LEU A 163 0.92 20.58 -19.43
C LEU A 163 0.77 22.09 -19.62
N GLU A 164 1.83 22.75 -20.12
CA GLU A 164 1.81 24.16 -20.51
C GLU A 164 0.81 24.42 -21.66
N TYR A 165 0.81 23.57 -22.69
CA TYR A 165 -0.17 23.66 -23.77
C TYR A 165 -1.62 23.54 -23.27
N VAL A 166 -1.89 22.57 -22.38
CA VAL A 166 -3.22 22.38 -21.79
C VAL A 166 -3.62 23.56 -20.92
N SER A 167 -2.69 24.14 -20.15
CA SER A 167 -2.93 25.35 -19.35
C SER A 167 -3.37 26.50 -20.25
N ASN A 168 -2.62 26.77 -21.33
CA ASN A 168 -2.92 27.85 -22.28
C ASN A 168 -4.29 27.65 -22.97
N LYS A 169 -4.65 26.40 -23.30
CA LYS A 169 -5.97 26.07 -23.85
C LYS A 169 -7.08 26.27 -22.82
N THR A 170 -6.83 25.91 -21.57
CA THR A 170 -7.79 26.11 -20.47
C THR A 170 -8.09 27.59 -20.27
N ASP A 171 -7.06 28.44 -20.24
CA ASP A 171 -7.23 29.89 -20.10
C ASP A 171 -8.02 30.51 -21.27
N THR A 172 -7.82 29.99 -22.48
CA THR A 172 -8.58 30.40 -23.66
C THR A 172 -10.07 30.04 -23.52
N ILE A 173 -10.38 28.85 -23.03
CA ILE A 173 -11.76 28.39 -22.82
C ILE A 173 -12.45 29.22 -21.73
N VAL A 174 -11.74 29.52 -20.64
CA VAL A 174 -12.28 30.35 -19.55
C VAL A 174 -12.67 31.74 -20.07
N LYS A 175 -11.81 32.38 -20.87
CA LYS A 175 -12.15 33.68 -21.50
C LYS A 175 -13.38 33.60 -22.40
N GLN A 176 -13.49 32.54 -23.20
CA GLN A 176 -14.68 32.33 -24.05
C GLN A 176 -15.95 32.12 -23.23
N GLN A 177 -15.85 31.45 -22.08
CA GLN A 177 -16.97 31.25 -21.17
C GLN A 177 -17.42 32.57 -20.53
N ASP A 178 -16.49 33.45 -20.15
CA ASP A 178 -16.81 34.78 -19.62
C ASP A 178 -17.47 35.67 -20.67
N ASP A 179 -16.95 35.67 -21.91
CA ASP A 179 -17.58 36.39 -23.03
C ASP A 179 -18.99 35.90 -23.33
N LEU A 180 -19.20 34.58 -23.27
CA LEU A 180 -20.53 33.99 -23.46
C LEU A 180 -21.49 34.40 -22.34
N LYS A 181 -21.01 34.40 -21.09
CA LYS A 181 -21.79 34.84 -19.93
C LYS A 181 -22.26 36.29 -20.09
N ALA A 182 -21.36 37.20 -20.49
CA ALA A 182 -21.70 38.60 -20.74
C ALA A 182 -22.75 38.76 -21.85
N LYS A 183 -22.67 37.95 -22.91
CA LYS A 183 -23.69 37.93 -23.98
C LYS A 183 -25.05 37.46 -23.47
N VAL A 184 -25.08 36.43 -22.63
CA VAL A 184 -26.32 35.92 -22.03
C VAL A 184 -26.97 36.98 -21.13
N GLU A 185 -26.17 37.66 -20.30
CA GLU A 185 -26.66 38.77 -19.46
C GLU A 185 -27.28 39.90 -20.30
N THR A 186 -26.64 40.24 -21.43
CA THR A 186 -27.19 41.24 -22.37
C THR A 186 -28.53 40.80 -22.98
N ILE A 187 -28.65 39.52 -23.36
CA ILE A 187 -29.89 38.98 -23.92
C ILE A 187 -31.01 39.02 -22.89
N LEU A 188 -30.72 38.65 -21.64
CA LEU A 188 -31.70 38.72 -20.55
C LEU A 188 -32.19 40.15 -20.32
N GLN A 189 -31.28 41.13 -20.32
CA GLN A 189 -31.65 42.54 -20.17
C GLN A 189 -32.55 43.03 -21.32
N ASN A 190 -32.24 42.65 -22.56
CA ASN A 190 -33.05 43.00 -23.73
C ASN A 190 -34.44 42.33 -23.67
N GLN A 191 -34.53 41.11 -23.14
CA GLN A 191 -35.80 40.42 -22.97
C GLN A 191 -36.69 41.12 -21.94
N GLU A 192 -36.11 41.61 -20.83
CA GLU A 192 -36.83 42.41 -19.84
C GLU A 192 -37.36 43.72 -20.42
N ASP A 193 -36.53 44.46 -21.18
CA ASP A 193 -36.96 45.71 -21.82
C ASP A 193 -38.07 45.46 -22.87
N PHE A 194 -37.94 44.41 -23.67
CA PHE A 194 -38.98 44.03 -24.62
C PHE A 194 -40.31 43.69 -23.92
N SER A 195 -40.27 42.94 -22.82
CA SER A 195 -41.45 42.63 -22.02
C SER A 195 -42.11 43.91 -21.49
N PHE A 196 -41.31 44.85 -20.98
CA PHE A 196 -41.81 46.15 -20.51
C PHE A 196 -42.48 46.97 -21.62
N GLN A 197 -41.91 47.01 -22.83
CA GLN A 197 -42.53 47.67 -23.97
C GLN A 197 -43.85 47.00 -24.38
N MET A 198 -43.92 45.66 -24.31
CA MET A 198 -45.15 44.92 -24.60
C MET A 198 -46.26 45.22 -23.60
N ASP A 199 -45.96 45.28 -22.31
CA ASP A 199 -46.92 45.67 -21.27
C ASP A 199 -47.44 47.09 -21.48
N LYS A 200 -46.55 48.03 -21.84
CA LYS A 200 -46.92 49.41 -22.17
C LYS A 200 -47.82 49.48 -23.40
N PHE A 201 -47.52 48.70 -24.44
CA PHE A 201 -48.36 48.63 -25.64
C PHE A 201 -49.73 48.04 -25.32
N LYS A 202 -49.78 46.96 -24.55
CA LYS A 202 -51.01 46.31 -24.10
C LYS A 202 -51.89 47.28 -23.30
N HIS A 203 -51.32 47.98 -22.32
CA HIS A 203 -52.03 49.02 -21.56
C HIS A 203 -52.57 50.13 -22.48
N LYS A 204 -51.84 50.52 -23.52
CA LYS A 204 -52.32 51.52 -24.48
C LYS A 204 -53.50 51.01 -25.31
N CYS A 205 -53.47 49.74 -25.73
CA CYS A 205 -54.58 49.09 -26.41
C CYS A 205 -55.82 48.98 -25.49
N ASP A 206 -55.62 48.62 -24.23
CA ASP A 206 -56.68 48.52 -23.22
C ASP A 206 -57.34 49.89 -22.97
N CYS A 207 -56.55 50.97 -22.84
CA CYS A 207 -57.08 52.33 -22.72
C CYS A 207 -57.89 52.80 -23.94
N ILE A 208 -57.51 52.37 -25.15
CA ILE A 208 -58.24 52.70 -26.39
C ILE A 208 -59.56 51.93 -26.45
N ALA A 209 -59.59 50.67 -26.00
CA ALA A 209 -60.79 49.85 -25.95
C ALA A 209 -61.84 50.37 -24.94
N GLU A 210 -61.41 51.06 -23.88
CA GLU A 210 -62.28 51.63 -22.84
C GLU A 210 -62.71 53.09 -23.11
N GLY A 211 -62.27 53.72 -24.21
CA GLY A 211 -62.74 55.06 -24.61
C GLY A 211 -62.23 56.22 -23.74
N VAL A 212 -61.07 56.09 -23.09
CA VAL A 212 -60.48 57.11 -22.20
C VAL A 212 -59.42 57.95 -22.93
N ASP A 213 -59.52 59.29 -22.86
CA ASP A 213 -58.55 60.23 -23.44
C ASP A 213 -57.17 60.13 -22.75
N THR A 214 -56.14 59.72 -23.50
CA THR A 214 -54.80 59.40 -22.99
C THR A 214 -53.90 60.61 -22.72
N ARG A 215 -54.44 61.83 -22.54
CA ARG A 215 -53.62 63.05 -22.39
C ARG A 215 -53.09 63.34 -20.99
N ASN A 216 -53.38 62.52 -19.98
CA ASN A 216 -52.80 62.64 -18.65
C ASN A 216 -52.27 61.30 -18.12
N VAL A 217 -51.05 60.92 -18.53
CA VAL A 217 -50.31 59.82 -17.89
C VAL A 217 -49.32 60.42 -16.88
N PRO A 218 -49.34 60.04 -15.60
CA PRO A 218 -48.37 60.50 -14.61
C PRO A 218 -46.97 60.00 -14.96
N LYS A 219 -45.97 60.89 -14.95
CA LYS A 219 -44.56 60.48 -14.95
C LYS A 219 -44.23 59.93 -13.57
N ASN A 220 -43.94 58.62 -13.51
CA ASN A 220 -43.44 57.86 -12.36
C ASN A 220 -44.41 57.54 -11.20
N PRO A 221 -44.65 56.24 -10.95
CA PRO A 221 -44.94 55.73 -9.62
C PRO A 221 -43.81 54.80 -9.13
N LEU A 222 -42.62 55.37 -8.91
CA LEU A 222 -41.60 54.79 -8.03
C LEU A 222 -41.64 55.56 -6.70
N SER A 223 -42.59 55.25 -5.80
CA SER A 223 -42.51 55.61 -4.37
C SER A 223 -43.63 55.09 -3.45
N ALA A 224 -44.59 54.27 -3.90
CA ALA A 224 -45.77 53.97 -3.09
C ALA A 224 -46.12 52.47 -2.93
N VAL A 225 -45.15 51.58 -2.75
CA VAL A 225 -45.38 50.29 -2.06
C VAL A 225 -44.12 49.90 -1.28
N ASN A 226 -43.79 50.66 -0.23
CA ASN A 226 -42.79 50.21 0.76
C ASN A 226 -43.15 50.59 2.20
N LYS A 227 -44.46 50.69 2.49
CA LYS A 227 -44.99 50.72 3.85
C LYS A 227 -46.32 49.96 3.85
N ASN A 228 -46.40 48.91 4.68
CA ASN A 228 -47.54 48.02 4.94
C ASN A 228 -47.61 46.74 4.10
N GLN A 229 -46.67 45.82 4.33
CA GLN A 229 -47.00 44.44 4.70
C GLN A 229 -45.78 43.75 5.32
N SER A 230 -45.42 44.23 6.51
CA SER A 230 -44.91 43.33 7.55
C SER A 230 -46.13 42.62 8.14
N ARG A 231 -46.02 41.32 8.39
CA ARG A 231 -47.02 40.38 8.95
C ARG A 231 -47.96 39.68 7.95
N ASN A 232 -47.44 38.64 7.29
CA ASN A 232 -48.05 37.29 7.35
C ASN A 232 -47.15 36.26 6.65
N THR A 233 -46.02 35.93 7.27
CA THR A 233 -45.34 34.65 7.06
C THR A 233 -46.19 33.55 7.70
N LYS A 234 -47.16 33.01 6.95
CA LYS A 234 -47.67 31.67 7.24
C LYS A 234 -46.51 30.70 6.95
N GLN A 235 -45.93 30.21 8.04
CA GLN A 235 -44.97 29.11 8.07
C GLN A 235 -45.50 27.95 7.20
N VAL A 236 -44.99 27.83 5.99
CA VAL A 236 -44.85 26.51 5.37
C VAL A 236 -43.76 25.84 6.19
N LYS A 237 -44.17 24.93 7.08
CA LYS A 237 -43.28 24.01 7.78
C LYS A 237 -42.51 23.22 6.71
N LYS A 238 -41.34 23.73 6.32
CA LYS A 238 -40.25 22.89 5.84
C LYS A 238 -40.04 21.87 6.96
N SER A 239 -40.42 20.63 6.70
CA SER A 239 -39.96 19.51 7.49
C SER A 239 -38.44 19.56 7.46
N THR A 240 -37.84 20.12 8.51
CA THR A 240 -36.47 19.86 8.92
C THR A 240 -36.43 18.38 9.29
N ARG A 241 -36.37 17.53 8.27
CA ARG A 241 -35.70 16.25 8.43
C ARG A 241 -34.26 16.66 8.67
N LEU A 242 -33.82 16.55 9.93
CA LEU A 242 -32.41 16.58 10.28
C LEU A 242 -31.69 15.76 9.20
N GLN A 243 -30.94 16.42 8.33
CA GLN A 243 -30.02 15.70 7.45
C GLN A 243 -29.05 15.05 8.42
N GLU A 244 -29.11 13.72 8.52
CA GLU A 244 -28.09 12.98 9.23
C GLU A 244 -26.74 13.39 8.66
N PRO A 245 -25.77 13.78 9.51
CA PRO A 245 -24.50 14.31 9.04
C PRO A 245 -23.78 13.25 8.20
N SER A 246 -23.15 13.67 7.09
CA SER A 246 -22.38 12.77 6.26
C SER A 246 -21.17 12.27 7.05
N GLU A 247 -21.09 10.96 7.27
CA GLU A 247 -20.21 10.33 8.27
C GLU A 247 -18.71 10.29 7.91
N PHE A 248 -18.21 11.27 7.17
CA PHE A 248 -16.76 11.50 7.02
C PHE A 248 -16.23 12.22 8.25
N VAL A 249 -16.19 11.50 9.38
CA VAL A 249 -15.63 12.04 10.63
C VAL A 249 -14.15 12.33 10.43
N CYS A 250 -13.76 13.56 10.74
CA CYS A 250 -12.39 13.99 10.61
C CYS A 250 -11.51 13.44 11.74
N LYS A 251 -10.52 12.59 11.46
CA LYS A 251 -9.54 12.09 12.45
C LYS A 251 -8.64 13.19 13.02
N VAL A 252 -8.52 14.32 12.32
CA VAL A 252 -7.77 15.49 12.80
C VAL A 252 -8.61 16.39 13.70
N THR A 253 -9.93 16.52 13.47
CA THR A 253 -10.79 17.48 14.18
C THR A 253 -11.91 16.85 15.02
N GLY A 254 -12.20 15.57 14.87
CA GLY A 254 -13.22 14.83 15.63
C GLY A 254 -14.69 15.15 15.28
N LEU A 255 -14.95 15.99 14.27
CA LEU A 255 -16.30 16.46 13.93
C LEU A 255 -16.90 15.70 12.74
N SER A 256 -18.19 15.38 12.83
CA SER A 256 -19.00 14.66 11.82
C SER A 256 -19.53 15.54 10.69
N ASP A 257 -19.52 16.87 10.85
CA ASP A 257 -20.29 17.78 10.00
C ASP A 257 -19.43 18.54 8.98
N VAL A 258 -18.18 18.10 8.77
CA VAL A 258 -17.26 18.79 7.88
C VAL A 258 -17.43 18.26 6.45
N GLN A 259 -17.79 19.14 5.51
CA GLN A 259 -17.59 18.90 4.08
C GLN A 259 -16.08 18.69 3.84
N CYS A 260 -15.65 17.44 3.90
CA CYS A 260 -14.26 17.05 3.75
C CYS A 260 -13.74 17.50 2.38
N VAL A 261 -12.77 18.42 2.37
CA VAL A 261 -12.17 18.95 1.14
C VAL A 261 -11.36 17.88 0.39
N ARG A 262 -11.09 18.14 -0.90
CA ARG A 262 -10.34 17.36 -1.90
C ARG A 262 -9.17 16.46 -1.43
N HIS A 263 -8.51 16.79 -0.32
CA HIS A 263 -7.34 16.09 0.21
C HIS A 263 -7.54 15.58 1.65
N CYS A 264 -8.80 15.39 2.07
CA CYS A 264 -9.09 15.02 3.43
C CYS A 264 -8.55 13.61 3.74
N PRO A 265 -7.73 13.45 4.82
CA PRO A 265 -7.19 12.15 5.24
C PRO A 265 -8.24 11.06 5.48
N HIS A 266 -9.52 11.39 5.59
CA HIS A 266 -10.61 10.47 5.98
C HIS A 266 -11.12 9.56 4.86
N ILE A 267 -10.84 9.88 3.59
CA ILE A 267 -11.17 8.99 2.45
C ILE A 267 -9.92 8.26 1.93
N ILE A 268 -8.78 8.47 2.59
CA ILE A 268 -7.47 8.02 2.14
C ILE A 268 -6.91 7.06 3.18
N GLY A 269 -6.55 5.85 2.75
CA GLY A 269 -5.95 4.84 3.63
C GLY A 269 -6.94 3.84 4.26
N HIS A 270 -8.24 3.95 3.98
CA HIS A 270 -9.29 3.06 4.48
C HIS A 270 -9.54 1.84 3.57
N HIS A 271 -8.47 1.13 3.17
CA HIS A 271 -8.59 0.01 2.22
C HIS A 271 -8.69 -1.32 2.97
N GLU A 272 -9.52 -2.24 2.47
CA GLU A 272 -9.65 -3.59 3.04
C GLU A 272 -8.96 -4.62 2.15
N GLN A 273 -7.81 -5.16 2.55
CA GLN A 273 -7.18 -6.26 1.82
C GLN A 273 -7.09 -7.52 2.65
N GLN A 274 -7.21 -8.64 1.97
CA GLN A 274 -6.86 -9.93 2.52
C GLN A 274 -5.34 -10.11 2.39
N VAL A 275 -4.61 -10.06 3.50
CA VAL A 275 -3.18 -10.38 3.54
C VAL A 275 -3.01 -11.68 4.31
N SER A 276 -2.23 -12.62 3.79
CA SER A 276 -1.99 -13.94 4.41
C SER A 276 -0.52 -14.31 4.36
N GLY A 277 -0.12 -15.21 5.27
CA GLY A 277 1.27 -15.54 5.54
C GLY A 277 1.94 -16.40 4.48
N ASN A 278 1.18 -17.08 3.61
CA ASN A 278 1.56 -17.67 2.29
C ASN A 278 0.62 -18.83 1.83
N ILE A 279 -0.48 -19.15 2.52
CA ILE A 279 -1.24 -20.39 2.27
C ILE A 279 -2.76 -20.12 2.17
N GLU A 280 -3.43 -20.79 1.23
CA GLU A 280 -4.90 -20.72 1.08
C GLU A 280 -5.69 -21.21 2.29
N ALA A 281 -5.11 -22.09 3.12
CA ALA A 281 -5.70 -22.54 4.38
C ALA A 281 -6.01 -21.38 5.34
N ASP A 282 -5.23 -20.29 5.29
CA ASP A 282 -5.50 -19.09 6.09
C ASP A 282 -6.80 -18.39 5.64
N LEU A 283 -7.18 -18.50 4.36
CA LEU A 283 -8.37 -17.83 3.82
C LEU A 283 -9.65 -18.40 4.44
N TYR A 284 -9.74 -19.72 4.60
CA TYR A 284 -10.90 -20.35 5.26
C TYR A 284 -10.97 -19.98 6.74
N LYS A 285 -9.82 -19.82 7.41
CA LYS A 285 -9.77 -19.31 8.78
C LYS A 285 -10.26 -17.86 8.85
N HIS A 286 -9.84 -17.00 7.93
CA HIS A 286 -10.34 -15.62 7.84
C HIS A 286 -11.84 -15.54 7.53
N PHE A 287 -12.34 -16.46 6.70
CA PHE A 287 -13.76 -16.60 6.43
C PHE A 287 -14.53 -16.98 7.70
N THR A 288 -14.18 -18.10 8.35
CA THR A 288 -14.90 -18.59 9.53
C THR A 288 -14.82 -17.66 10.74
N SER A 289 -13.76 -16.87 10.87
CA SER A 289 -13.57 -15.90 11.95
C SER A 289 -13.94 -14.45 11.58
N CYS A 290 -14.60 -14.24 10.44
CA CYS A 290 -14.94 -12.89 9.96
C CYS A 290 -15.88 -12.16 10.94
N THR A 291 -15.40 -11.04 11.46
CA THR A 291 -16.18 -10.15 12.34
C THR A 291 -16.98 -9.11 11.58
N LYS A 292 -16.60 -8.81 10.33
CA LYS A 292 -17.26 -7.77 9.51
C LYS A 292 -18.64 -8.20 9.02
N ASN A 293 -18.77 -9.44 8.56
CA ASN A 293 -20.04 -10.05 8.17
C ASN A 293 -20.16 -11.44 8.80
N PRO A 294 -20.53 -11.55 10.09
CA PRO A 294 -20.58 -12.82 10.79
C PRO A 294 -21.51 -13.83 10.10
N GLY A 295 -20.93 -14.97 9.69
CA GLY A 295 -21.65 -16.04 8.99
C GLY A 295 -22.10 -15.70 7.56
N HIS A 296 -21.68 -14.54 7.01
CA HIS A 296 -21.83 -14.17 5.61
C HIS A 296 -23.27 -14.27 5.07
N LYS A 297 -24.27 -14.02 5.92
CA LYS A 297 -25.69 -14.27 5.62
C LYS A 297 -26.26 -13.46 4.46
N ASP A 298 -25.68 -12.28 4.20
CA ASP A 298 -26.13 -11.37 3.15
C ASP A 298 -25.41 -11.60 1.81
N PHE A 299 -24.45 -12.54 1.76
CA PHE A 299 -23.82 -12.97 0.53
C PHE A 299 -24.67 -14.07 -0.13
N ILE A 300 -24.82 -13.96 -1.46
CA ILE A 300 -25.54 -14.94 -2.27
C ILE A 300 -24.51 -15.68 -3.13
N PRO A 301 -24.32 -16.99 -2.93
CA PRO A 301 -23.50 -17.80 -3.82
C PRO A 301 -24.01 -17.72 -5.26
N VAL A 302 -23.11 -17.55 -6.22
CA VAL A 302 -23.46 -17.31 -7.63
C VAL A 302 -24.33 -18.41 -8.22
N ASP A 303 -24.04 -19.66 -7.90
CA ASP A 303 -24.79 -20.85 -8.33
C ASP A 303 -26.20 -20.93 -7.74
N THR A 304 -26.46 -20.24 -6.63
CA THR A 304 -27.80 -20.16 -6.01
C THR A 304 -28.57 -18.91 -6.37
N PHE A 305 -27.95 -17.96 -7.09
CA PHE A 305 -28.58 -16.69 -7.43
C PHE A 305 -29.80 -16.86 -8.34
N LYS A 306 -30.88 -16.17 -7.97
CA LYS A 306 -32.23 -16.30 -8.55
C LYS A 306 -32.92 -14.95 -8.53
N MET A 307 -33.86 -14.74 -9.44
CA MET A 307 -34.68 -13.52 -9.56
C MET A 307 -35.29 -13.05 -8.24
N ILE A 308 -35.66 -13.99 -7.35
CA ILE A 308 -36.29 -13.66 -6.06
C ILE A 308 -35.38 -12.87 -5.10
N HIS A 309 -34.05 -12.97 -5.28
CA HIS A 309 -33.07 -12.24 -4.49
C HIS A 309 -33.02 -10.75 -4.87
N LEU A 310 -33.55 -10.39 -6.04
CA LEU A 310 -33.71 -8.98 -6.40
C LEU A 310 -34.90 -8.37 -5.63
N PRO A 311 -34.78 -7.09 -5.20
CA PRO A 311 -35.88 -6.35 -4.62
C PRO A 311 -37.12 -6.40 -5.52
N LYS A 312 -38.32 -6.47 -4.95
CA LYS A 312 -39.56 -6.71 -5.70
C LYS A 312 -39.75 -5.78 -6.92
N GLY A 313 -39.42 -4.49 -6.78
CA GLY A 313 -39.51 -3.50 -7.87
C GLY A 313 -38.42 -3.59 -8.93
N HIS A 314 -37.41 -4.44 -8.73
CA HIS A 314 -36.22 -4.60 -9.58
C HIS A 314 -36.07 -6.04 -10.08
N ARG A 315 -37.12 -6.86 -9.97
CA ARG A 315 -37.16 -8.23 -10.52
C ARG A 315 -37.31 -8.19 -12.04
N ASN A 316 -36.30 -7.65 -12.69
CA ASN A 316 -36.22 -7.43 -14.12
C ASN A 316 -35.24 -8.42 -14.76
N LYS A 317 -35.60 -8.93 -15.94
CA LYS A 317 -34.79 -9.92 -16.66
C LYS A 317 -33.41 -9.38 -17.05
N ASP A 318 -33.33 -8.18 -17.59
CA ASP A 318 -32.08 -7.58 -18.03
C ASP A 318 -31.15 -7.27 -16.85
N LEU A 319 -31.69 -6.87 -15.69
CA LEU A 319 -30.88 -6.68 -14.48
C LEU A 319 -30.36 -8.01 -13.93
N PHE A 320 -31.21 -9.04 -13.90
CA PHE A 320 -30.83 -10.36 -13.45
C PHE A 320 -29.72 -10.96 -14.33
N GLU A 321 -29.87 -10.86 -15.65
CA GLU A 321 -28.85 -11.34 -16.60
C GLU A 321 -27.58 -10.46 -16.55
N LEU A 322 -27.69 -9.15 -16.28
CA LEU A 322 -26.52 -8.29 -16.06
C LEU A 322 -25.69 -8.78 -14.87
N ILE A 323 -26.31 -9.12 -13.75
CA ILE A 323 -25.60 -9.60 -12.56
C ILE A 323 -24.86 -10.91 -12.86
N LYS A 324 -25.48 -11.82 -13.64
CA LYS A 324 -24.82 -13.05 -14.07
C LYS A 324 -23.64 -12.79 -15.01
N ALA A 325 -23.81 -11.91 -16.00
CA ALA A 325 -22.74 -11.53 -16.91
C ALA A 325 -21.56 -10.90 -16.14
N VAL A 326 -21.84 -10.11 -15.11
CA VAL A 326 -20.80 -9.60 -14.20
C VAL A 326 -20.12 -10.74 -13.43
N ALA A 327 -20.88 -11.73 -12.95
CA ALA A 327 -20.31 -12.90 -12.28
C ALA A 327 -19.39 -13.73 -13.19
N GLU A 328 -19.76 -13.92 -14.46
CA GLU A 328 -18.92 -14.61 -15.45
C GLU A 328 -17.57 -13.90 -15.68
N LEU A 329 -17.58 -12.57 -15.68
CA LEU A 329 -16.38 -11.73 -15.91
C LEU A 329 -15.60 -11.39 -14.64
N THR A 330 -16.12 -11.73 -13.46
CA THR A 330 -15.44 -11.49 -12.18
C THR A 330 -14.35 -12.52 -11.96
N VAL A 331 -13.15 -12.05 -11.62
CA VAL A 331 -11.98 -12.88 -11.37
C VAL A 331 -11.47 -12.70 -9.95
N ARG A 332 -10.94 -13.79 -9.39
CA ARG A 332 -10.14 -13.75 -8.16
C ARG A 332 -8.72 -13.31 -8.52
N VAL A 333 -8.17 -12.38 -7.75
CA VAL A 333 -6.82 -11.83 -7.97
C VAL A 333 -5.95 -12.15 -6.76
N ASN A 334 -4.89 -12.92 -6.96
CA ASN A 334 -3.92 -13.26 -5.93
C ASN A 334 -2.56 -12.66 -6.30
N VAL A 335 -2.00 -11.80 -5.45
CA VAL A 335 -0.73 -11.10 -5.67
C VAL A 335 0.30 -11.60 -4.67
N THR A 336 1.43 -12.12 -5.15
CA THR A 336 2.45 -12.74 -4.28
C THR A 336 3.63 -11.83 -3.94
N ARG A 337 3.73 -10.65 -4.58
CA ARG A 337 4.80 -9.69 -4.31
C ARG A 337 4.23 -8.29 -4.12
N THR A 338 4.78 -7.58 -3.16
CA THR A 338 4.53 -6.15 -2.99
C THR A 338 5.66 -5.37 -3.62
N SER A 339 5.33 -4.44 -4.52
CA SER A 339 6.32 -3.66 -5.26
C SER A 339 7.18 -2.83 -4.31
N PRO A 340 8.52 -2.81 -4.48
CA PRO A 340 9.39 -1.90 -3.73
C PRO A 340 9.11 -0.43 -4.09
N HIS A 341 8.45 -0.17 -5.22
CA HIS A 341 8.14 1.16 -5.74
C HIS A 341 6.77 1.69 -5.31
N ARG A 342 6.06 1.03 -4.37
CA ARG A 342 4.88 1.64 -3.75
C ARG A 342 5.26 3.02 -3.16
N PRO A 343 4.38 4.04 -3.13
CA PRO A 343 4.73 5.38 -2.65
C PRO A 343 4.89 5.44 -1.13
N MET A 344 5.78 6.32 -0.65
CA MET A 344 5.73 6.95 0.69
C MET A 344 4.37 6.95 1.38
N PHE A 345 3.58 7.81 0.76
CA PHE A 345 2.40 8.45 1.24
C PHE A 345 1.46 8.56 0.05
N TRP A 346 0.19 8.82 0.31
CA TRP A 346 -0.73 9.18 -0.75
C TRP A 346 -0.30 10.51 -1.41
N PRO A 347 -0.51 10.67 -2.73
CA PRO A 347 -0.12 11.87 -3.45
C PRO A 347 -0.59 13.14 -2.75
N ASN A 348 0.31 14.11 -2.56
CA ASN A 348 0.03 15.40 -1.91
C ASN A 348 -0.47 15.30 -0.46
N THR A 349 -0.10 14.24 0.27
CA THR A 349 -0.44 14.08 1.70
C THR A 349 0.73 13.51 2.49
N THR A 350 0.62 13.54 3.83
CA THR A 350 1.49 12.80 4.75
C THR A 350 0.88 11.47 5.21
N VAL A 351 -0.26 11.06 4.63
CA VAL A 351 -0.96 9.82 4.99
C VAL A 351 -0.21 8.64 4.38
N PRO A 352 0.21 7.63 5.16
CA PRO A 352 0.91 6.45 4.66
C PRO A 352 0.17 5.76 3.51
N TYR A 353 0.89 5.41 2.44
CA TYR A 353 0.29 4.63 1.35
C TYR A 353 -0.01 3.20 1.78
N PHE A 354 -1.08 2.63 1.24
CA PHE A 354 -1.50 1.28 1.61
C PHE A 354 -0.43 0.23 1.25
N CYS A 355 -0.19 -0.71 2.17
CA CYS A 355 0.90 -1.70 2.12
C CYS A 355 2.32 -1.12 1.95
N ARG A 356 2.57 0.16 2.28
CA ARG A 356 3.95 0.71 2.21
C ARG A 356 4.95 -0.04 3.09
N HIS A 357 4.49 -0.62 4.19
CA HIS A 357 5.32 -1.38 5.14
C HIS A 357 5.64 -2.79 4.65
N LEU A 358 4.95 -3.26 3.60
CA LEU A 358 5.13 -4.58 3.00
C LEU A 358 6.00 -4.54 1.73
N ARG A 359 6.58 -3.40 1.36
CA ARG A 359 7.41 -3.28 0.15
C ARG A 359 8.49 -4.35 0.07
N GLY A 360 8.62 -4.96 -1.11
CA GLY A 360 9.58 -6.03 -1.36
C GLY A 360 9.22 -7.37 -0.71
N SER A 361 8.22 -7.42 0.17
CA SER A 361 7.79 -8.66 0.81
C SER A 361 7.03 -9.57 -0.16
N LYS A 362 6.97 -10.85 0.23
CA LYS A 362 6.33 -11.93 -0.53
C LYS A 362 4.98 -12.37 0.04
N HIS A 363 4.34 -11.53 0.87
CA HIS A 363 3.03 -11.86 1.44
C HIS A 363 1.98 -12.01 0.34
N LEU A 364 1.14 -13.05 0.46
CA LEU A 364 0.01 -13.25 -0.42
C LEU A 364 -1.09 -12.23 -0.11
N ARG A 365 -1.50 -11.48 -1.12
CA ARG A 365 -2.59 -10.49 -1.04
C ARG A 365 -3.70 -10.88 -2.01
N GLY A 366 -4.90 -11.08 -1.47
CA GLY A 366 -6.09 -11.50 -2.21
C GLY A 366 -7.05 -10.33 -2.45
N GLY A 367 -7.66 -10.33 -3.62
CA GLY A 367 -8.70 -9.40 -4.01
C GLY A 367 -9.54 -9.91 -5.17
N SER A 368 -10.32 -9.01 -5.75
CA SER A 368 -11.21 -9.27 -6.88
C SER A 368 -10.89 -8.33 -8.04
N GLY A 369 -11.30 -8.71 -9.24
CA GLY A 369 -11.22 -7.87 -10.43
C GLY A 369 -12.29 -8.25 -11.44
N MET A 370 -12.34 -7.53 -12.55
CA MET A 370 -13.28 -7.80 -13.63
C MET A 370 -12.58 -7.73 -14.98
N ILE A 371 -12.90 -8.66 -15.86
CA ILE A 371 -12.47 -8.64 -17.26
C ILE A 371 -13.25 -7.56 -18.01
N ASN A 372 -12.53 -6.71 -18.74
CA ASN A 372 -13.09 -5.54 -19.41
C ASN A 372 -13.07 -5.65 -20.94
N GLU A 373 -12.15 -6.45 -21.47
CA GLU A 373 -11.88 -6.54 -22.91
C GLU A 373 -11.06 -7.80 -23.21
N VAL A 374 -11.27 -8.37 -24.40
CA VAL A 374 -10.44 -9.43 -24.97
C VAL A 374 -10.04 -8.99 -26.37
N ILE A 375 -8.73 -8.93 -26.62
CA ILE A 375 -8.16 -8.40 -27.86
C ILE A 375 -7.31 -9.51 -28.48
N LYS A 376 -7.60 -9.88 -29.74
CA LYS A 376 -6.72 -10.80 -30.48
C LYS A 376 -5.41 -10.09 -30.78
N SER A 377 -4.31 -10.73 -30.45
CA SER A 377 -2.99 -10.18 -30.74
C SER A 377 -2.69 -10.26 -32.24
N THR A 378 -2.01 -9.24 -32.74
CA THR A 378 -1.39 -9.22 -34.08
C THR A 378 0.12 -9.39 -34.00
N GLU A 379 0.65 -9.59 -32.79
CA GLU A 379 2.08 -9.63 -32.50
C GLU A 379 2.57 -11.07 -32.39
N GLY A 380 3.53 -11.46 -33.23
CA GLY A 380 4.42 -12.61 -33.04
C GLY A 380 3.86 -13.89 -32.40
N ALA A 381 4.73 -14.58 -31.67
CA ALA A 381 4.41 -15.79 -30.92
C ALA A 381 3.84 -15.44 -29.53
N CYS A 382 2.99 -16.31 -29.00
CA CYS A 382 2.33 -16.12 -27.71
C CYS A 382 3.35 -16.04 -26.56
N PRO A 383 3.28 -15.01 -25.72
CA PRO A 383 4.23 -14.83 -24.62
C PRO A 383 3.85 -15.60 -23.35
N CYS A 384 2.85 -16.50 -23.37
CA CYS A 384 2.51 -17.29 -22.19
C CYS A 384 3.61 -18.31 -21.87
N ASP A 385 3.77 -18.66 -20.59
CA ASP A 385 4.82 -19.60 -20.11
C ASP A 385 4.86 -20.90 -20.92
N THR A 386 3.69 -21.47 -21.22
CA THR A 386 3.56 -22.72 -21.96
C THR A 386 4.07 -22.60 -23.40
N CYS A 387 3.76 -21.49 -24.08
CA CYS A 387 4.27 -21.26 -25.43
C CYS A 387 5.76 -20.92 -25.43
N GLN A 388 6.24 -20.15 -24.45
CA GLN A 388 7.67 -19.81 -24.34
C GLN A 388 8.56 -21.04 -24.12
N GLN A 389 8.04 -22.08 -23.47
CA GLN A 389 8.74 -23.34 -23.23
C GLN A 389 8.52 -24.37 -24.36
N SER A 390 7.62 -24.09 -25.30
CA SER A 390 7.31 -24.96 -26.42
C SER A 390 8.25 -24.70 -27.61
N GLY A 391 8.64 -25.75 -28.33
CA GLY A 391 9.32 -25.61 -29.62
C GLY A 391 8.41 -25.06 -30.73
N ASN A 392 7.08 -25.08 -30.52
CA ASN A 392 6.06 -24.59 -31.44
C ASN A 392 5.10 -23.65 -30.68
N PRO A 393 5.49 -22.39 -30.43
CA PRO A 393 4.61 -21.43 -29.77
C PRO A 393 3.43 -21.04 -30.66
N SER A 394 2.25 -20.83 -30.06
CA SER A 394 1.07 -20.38 -30.82
C SER A 394 1.25 -18.98 -31.38
N THR A 395 0.86 -18.74 -32.63
CA THR A 395 0.74 -17.39 -33.21
C THR A 395 -0.65 -16.79 -33.01
N ASP A 396 -1.64 -17.62 -32.66
CA ASP A 396 -2.97 -17.17 -32.28
C ASP A 396 -3.05 -17.06 -30.76
N TRP A 397 -3.09 -15.83 -30.27
CA TRP A 397 -3.22 -15.53 -28.86
C TRP A 397 -3.94 -14.20 -28.61
N TRP A 398 -4.40 -14.00 -27.38
CA TRP A 398 -5.25 -12.87 -26.98
C TRP A 398 -4.72 -12.20 -25.72
N LYS A 399 -4.85 -10.88 -25.67
CA LYS A 399 -4.68 -10.04 -24.48
C LYS A 399 -6.04 -9.89 -23.80
N ILE A 400 -6.14 -10.20 -22.51
CA ILE A 400 -7.34 -10.03 -21.69
C ILE A 400 -7.10 -8.87 -20.73
N ARG A 401 -7.85 -7.78 -20.87
CA ARG A 401 -7.72 -6.62 -19.98
C ARG A 401 -8.52 -6.85 -18.71
N VAL A 402 -7.87 -6.70 -17.56
CA VAL A 402 -8.49 -6.83 -16.23
C VAL A 402 -8.39 -5.52 -15.49
N GLY A 403 -9.50 -5.09 -14.89
CA GLY A 403 -9.55 -3.98 -13.95
C GLY A 403 -9.63 -4.45 -12.49
N THR A 404 -8.90 -3.80 -11.60
CA THR A 404 -8.95 -4.03 -10.15
C THR A 404 -8.51 -2.76 -9.39
N ALA A 405 -8.39 -2.83 -8.07
CA ALA A 405 -7.96 -1.71 -7.25
C ALA A 405 -6.44 -1.46 -7.34
N ALA A 406 -6.02 -0.19 -7.43
CA ALA A 406 -4.60 0.17 -7.44
C ALA A 406 -3.91 -0.12 -6.09
N ASN A 407 -4.69 -0.10 -5.00
CA ASN A 407 -4.23 -0.53 -3.71
C ASN A 407 -3.82 -2.03 -3.75
N LEU A 408 -4.45 -2.88 -4.59
CA LEU A 408 -4.20 -4.32 -4.70
C LEU A 408 -3.05 -4.59 -5.65
N VAL A 409 -3.16 -4.12 -6.88
CA VAL A 409 -2.12 -4.23 -7.90
C VAL A 409 -1.61 -2.83 -8.23
N PHE A 410 -0.48 -2.46 -7.65
CA PHE A 410 0.05 -1.10 -7.76
C PHE A 410 0.88 -0.86 -9.03
N GLY A 411 1.43 -1.91 -9.64
CA GLY A 411 2.36 -1.73 -10.77
C GLY A 411 2.69 -3.03 -11.47
N ALA A 412 3.42 -2.94 -12.57
CA ALA A 412 3.83 -4.10 -13.37
C ALA A 412 4.54 -5.19 -12.55
N THR A 413 5.36 -4.83 -11.55
CA THR A 413 5.98 -5.81 -10.65
C THR A 413 4.96 -6.66 -9.89
N GLU A 414 3.87 -6.04 -9.42
CA GLU A 414 2.82 -6.74 -8.70
C GLU A 414 1.92 -7.50 -9.68
N ALA A 415 1.59 -6.88 -10.82
CA ALA A 415 0.81 -7.48 -11.87
C ALA A 415 1.46 -8.78 -12.36
N ASN A 416 2.75 -8.77 -12.71
CA ASN A 416 3.50 -9.97 -13.12
C ASN A 416 3.72 -11.00 -12.00
N SER A 417 3.42 -10.64 -10.74
CA SER A 417 3.40 -11.59 -9.61
C SER A 417 2.00 -12.10 -9.29
N ALA A 418 0.99 -11.65 -10.04
CA ALA A 418 -0.39 -11.97 -9.82
C ALA A 418 -0.82 -13.20 -10.62
N THR A 419 -1.69 -13.99 -10.00
CA THR A 419 -2.45 -15.06 -10.65
C THR A 419 -3.93 -14.70 -10.62
N LEU A 420 -4.59 -14.88 -11.75
CA LEU A 420 -6.02 -14.70 -11.90
C LEU A 420 -6.70 -16.06 -11.94
N THR A 421 -7.72 -16.26 -11.12
CA THR A 421 -8.53 -17.48 -11.15
C THR A 421 -9.93 -17.12 -11.65
N LEU A 422 -10.27 -17.65 -12.83
CA LEU A 422 -11.57 -17.49 -13.47
C LEU A 422 -12.50 -18.64 -13.05
N PHE A 423 -13.81 -18.37 -13.08
CA PHE A 423 -14.87 -19.36 -12.84
C PHE A 423 -14.84 -20.05 -11.46
N TYR A 424 -14.19 -19.43 -10.46
CA TYR A 424 -14.10 -19.96 -9.10
C TYR A 424 -15.38 -19.70 -8.27
N ASP A 425 -16.45 -20.41 -8.63
CA ASP A 425 -17.81 -20.17 -8.11
C ASP A 425 -18.16 -21.07 -6.93
N ASN A 426 -17.67 -22.31 -6.90
CA ASN A 426 -17.84 -23.26 -5.80
C ASN A 426 -16.76 -24.34 -5.83
N LYS A 427 -16.87 -25.34 -4.93
CA LYS A 427 -15.91 -26.45 -4.79
C LYS A 427 -15.80 -27.37 -6.01
N GLU A 428 -16.82 -27.40 -6.88
CA GLU A 428 -16.91 -28.25 -8.06
C GLU A 428 -16.58 -27.49 -9.35
N SER A 429 -16.22 -26.21 -9.24
CA SER A 429 -15.88 -25.36 -10.37
C SER A 429 -14.64 -25.84 -11.12
N SER A 430 -14.74 -25.87 -12.45
CA SER A 430 -13.59 -26.00 -13.34
C SER A 430 -12.88 -24.65 -13.46
N GLU A 431 -12.09 -24.30 -12.44
CA GLU A 431 -11.36 -23.04 -12.42
C GLU A 431 -10.26 -22.98 -13.50
N VAL A 432 -10.03 -21.77 -14.02
CA VAL A 432 -8.96 -21.51 -14.98
C VAL A 432 -8.00 -20.50 -14.38
N ASN A 433 -6.74 -20.92 -14.19
CA ASN A 433 -5.69 -20.05 -13.67
C ASN A 433 -4.91 -19.43 -14.82
N VAL A 434 -4.88 -18.10 -14.86
CA VAL A 434 -4.16 -17.31 -15.87
C VAL A 434 -3.09 -16.48 -15.16
N LYS A 435 -1.84 -16.69 -15.56
CA LYS A 435 -0.74 -15.81 -15.13
C LYS A 435 -0.77 -14.51 -15.90
N VAL A 436 -0.45 -13.43 -15.21
CA VAL A 436 -0.35 -12.11 -15.80
C VAL A 436 1.04 -11.95 -16.42
N VAL A 437 1.07 -11.60 -17.70
CA VAL A 437 2.30 -11.25 -18.42
C VAL A 437 2.06 -9.89 -19.05
N THR A 438 2.68 -8.85 -18.48
CA THR A 438 2.41 -7.49 -18.93
C THR A 438 3.58 -6.54 -18.74
N THR A 439 3.84 -5.76 -19.78
CA THR A 439 4.57 -4.48 -19.74
C THR A 439 3.59 -3.29 -19.68
N ASP A 440 2.34 -3.51 -20.09
CA ASP A 440 1.31 -2.50 -20.27
C ASP A 440 0.42 -2.43 -19.03
N PHE A 441 0.77 -1.53 -18.12
CA PHE A 441 0.09 -1.34 -16.86
C PHE A 441 -0.35 0.11 -16.70
N TYR A 442 -1.62 0.31 -16.31
CA TYR A 442 -2.20 1.61 -16.06
C TYR A 442 -2.73 1.68 -14.64
N LYS A 443 -2.57 2.84 -13.98
CA LYS A 443 -3.20 3.10 -12.68
C LYS A 443 -3.60 4.56 -12.52
N TYR A 444 -4.62 4.77 -11.70
CA TYR A 444 -4.96 6.07 -11.14
C TYR A 444 -5.07 5.93 -9.63
N ILE A 445 -4.05 6.40 -8.91
CA ILE A 445 -3.98 6.28 -7.45
C ILE A 445 -5.15 7.01 -6.78
N ASN A 446 -5.51 8.19 -7.26
CA ASN A 446 -6.61 9.00 -6.73
C ASN A 446 -7.99 8.32 -6.89
N ARG A 447 -8.13 7.46 -7.89
CA ARG A 447 -9.35 6.67 -8.14
C ARG A 447 -9.24 5.25 -7.62
N ASP A 448 -8.09 4.89 -7.06
CA ASP A 448 -7.80 3.53 -6.59
C ASP A 448 -8.12 2.45 -7.63
N VAL A 449 -7.84 2.73 -8.91
CA VAL A 449 -8.04 1.78 -10.01
C VAL A 449 -6.73 1.46 -10.72
N SER A 450 -6.64 0.24 -11.21
CA SER A 450 -5.56 -0.25 -12.07
C SER A 450 -6.08 -1.16 -13.15
N TRP A 451 -5.38 -1.18 -14.28
CA TRP A 451 -5.62 -2.12 -15.37
C TRP A 451 -4.32 -2.71 -15.86
N PHE A 452 -4.40 -3.98 -16.24
CA PHE A 452 -3.31 -4.72 -16.84
C PHE A 452 -3.86 -5.79 -17.77
N TYR A 453 -2.97 -6.36 -18.56
CA TYR A 453 -3.31 -7.45 -19.46
C TYR A 453 -2.75 -8.77 -18.95
N CYS A 454 -3.54 -9.84 -19.06
CA CYS A 454 -3.00 -11.19 -19.09
C CYS A 454 -3.14 -11.78 -20.50
N VAL A 455 -2.52 -12.93 -20.73
CA VAL A 455 -2.45 -13.53 -22.07
C VAL A 455 -3.00 -14.95 -22.06
N THR A 456 -3.64 -15.34 -23.14
CA THR A 456 -4.03 -16.72 -23.39
C THR A 456 -3.84 -17.08 -24.85
N CYS A 457 -3.44 -18.32 -25.13
CA CYS A 457 -3.50 -18.94 -26.46
C CYS A 457 -4.65 -19.95 -26.57
N ASP A 458 -5.49 -20.09 -25.53
CA ASP A 458 -6.70 -20.90 -25.58
C ASP A 458 -7.79 -20.13 -26.34
N GLN A 459 -8.03 -20.56 -27.58
CA GLN A 459 -9.04 -19.96 -28.46
C GLN A 459 -10.46 -20.08 -27.91
N LYS A 460 -10.79 -21.19 -27.22
CA LYS A 460 -12.12 -21.40 -26.66
C LYS A 460 -12.35 -20.43 -25.51
N LEU A 461 -11.39 -20.34 -24.58
CA LEU A 461 -11.45 -19.38 -23.49
C LEU A 461 -11.57 -17.94 -24.00
N ALA A 462 -10.77 -17.56 -25.01
CA ALA A 462 -10.81 -16.23 -25.59
C ALA A 462 -12.16 -15.93 -26.26
N ALA A 463 -12.75 -16.89 -26.96
CA ALA A 463 -14.06 -16.75 -27.60
C ALA A 463 -15.19 -16.60 -26.55
N ASP A 464 -15.18 -17.44 -25.52
CA ASP A 464 -16.18 -17.42 -24.45
C ASP A 464 -16.12 -16.08 -23.68
N LEU A 465 -14.92 -15.61 -23.33
CA LEU A 465 -14.73 -14.33 -22.67
C LEU A 465 -15.11 -13.14 -23.57
N SER A 466 -14.73 -13.16 -24.85
CA SER A 466 -15.13 -12.11 -25.81
C SER A 466 -16.64 -11.97 -25.89
N LYS A 467 -17.35 -13.11 -25.97
CA LYS A 467 -18.81 -13.15 -25.99
C LYS A 467 -19.40 -12.65 -24.67
N GLY A 468 -18.84 -13.05 -23.54
CA GLY A 468 -19.28 -12.56 -22.22
C GLY A 468 -19.11 -11.05 -22.05
N VAL A 469 -17.98 -10.49 -22.48
CA VAL A 469 -17.71 -9.04 -22.46
C VAL A 469 -18.72 -8.29 -23.35
N GLN A 470 -18.98 -8.78 -24.55
CA GLN A 470 -19.96 -8.15 -25.44
C GLN A 470 -21.37 -8.19 -24.83
N HIS A 471 -21.77 -9.35 -24.30
CA HIS A 471 -23.05 -9.52 -23.64
C HIS A 471 -23.23 -8.58 -22.45
N TYR A 472 -22.18 -8.42 -21.63
CA TYR A 472 -22.14 -7.46 -20.54
C TYR A 472 -22.37 -6.01 -21.01
N TYR A 473 -21.70 -5.57 -22.08
CA TYR A 473 -21.86 -4.20 -22.58
C TYR A 473 -23.26 -3.94 -23.19
N ASP A 474 -23.87 -4.95 -23.80
CA ASP A 474 -25.26 -4.84 -24.28
C ASP A 474 -26.24 -4.69 -23.10
N LEU A 475 -26.04 -5.46 -22.03
CA LEU A 475 -26.89 -5.42 -20.84
C LEU A 475 -26.70 -4.16 -20.00
N ILE A 476 -25.45 -3.68 -19.82
CA ILE A 476 -25.20 -2.47 -19.03
C ILE A 476 -25.82 -1.25 -19.70
N LYS A 477 -25.80 -1.17 -21.04
CA LYS A 477 -26.45 -0.08 -21.79
C LYS A 477 -27.96 -0.07 -21.54
N LYS A 478 -28.63 -1.22 -21.70
CA LYS A 478 -30.08 -1.34 -21.45
C LYS A 478 -30.47 -0.99 -20.02
N ASN A 479 -29.71 -1.51 -19.05
CA ASN A 479 -29.96 -1.21 -17.63
C ASN A 479 -29.69 0.26 -17.30
N PHE A 480 -28.66 0.87 -17.88
CA PHE A 480 -28.40 2.30 -17.69
C PHE A 480 -29.60 3.13 -18.14
N GLU A 481 -30.10 2.90 -19.36
CA GLU A 481 -31.25 3.62 -19.92
C GLU A 481 -32.53 3.39 -19.08
N MET A 482 -32.78 2.15 -18.66
CA MET A 482 -33.97 1.77 -17.89
C MET A 482 -34.06 2.45 -16.51
N TYR A 483 -32.91 2.63 -15.84
CA TYR A 483 -32.87 3.15 -14.47
C TYR A 483 -32.34 4.57 -14.36
N LEU A 484 -32.04 5.24 -15.49
CA LEU A 484 -31.42 6.56 -15.52
C LEU A 484 -32.20 7.60 -14.69
N GLU A 485 -33.53 7.61 -14.82
CA GLU A 485 -34.40 8.59 -14.17
C GLU A 485 -34.64 8.28 -12.68
N SER A 486 -34.59 7.01 -12.29
CA SER A 486 -34.90 6.55 -10.91
C SER A 486 -33.66 6.24 -10.07
N ARG A 487 -32.46 6.38 -10.62
CA ARG A 487 -31.18 5.96 -9.98
C ARG A 487 -30.94 6.56 -8.61
N ASP A 488 -31.35 7.81 -8.39
CA ASP A 488 -31.15 8.53 -7.12
C ASP A 488 -32.24 8.23 -6.08
N ASP A 489 -33.39 7.71 -6.52
CA ASP A 489 -34.50 7.30 -5.65
C ASP A 489 -34.35 5.83 -5.23
N CYS A 490 -34.10 4.94 -6.19
CA CYS A 490 -33.97 3.50 -5.95
C CYS A 490 -32.65 3.15 -5.28
N LYS A 491 -31.57 3.86 -5.67
CA LYS A 491 -30.19 3.68 -5.18
C LYS A 491 -29.67 2.25 -5.22
N LEU A 492 -30.23 1.40 -6.09
CA LEU A 492 -29.89 -0.01 -6.14
C LEU A 492 -28.44 -0.18 -6.59
N MET A 493 -27.76 -1.11 -5.95
CA MET A 493 -26.42 -1.52 -6.33
C MET A 493 -26.21 -3.02 -6.11
N PHE A 494 -25.20 -3.55 -6.79
CA PHE A 494 -24.71 -4.90 -6.51
C PHE A 494 -23.20 -4.97 -6.67
N ILE A 495 -22.61 -6.00 -6.05
CA ILE A 495 -21.18 -6.29 -6.09
C ILE A 495 -21.05 -7.79 -6.34
N VAL A 496 -20.16 -8.16 -7.26
CA VAL A 496 -19.73 -9.56 -7.41
C VAL A 496 -18.25 -9.61 -7.06
N SER A 497 -17.88 -10.48 -6.11
CA SER A 497 -16.53 -10.50 -5.56
C SER A 497 -16.13 -11.87 -5.02
N HIS A 498 -14.88 -11.99 -4.58
CA HIS A 498 -14.34 -13.13 -3.85
C HIS A 498 -14.03 -12.71 -2.40
N PRO A 499 -15.04 -12.66 -1.49
CA PRO A 499 -14.82 -12.39 -0.07
C PRO A 499 -13.79 -13.37 0.51
N HIS A 500 -12.77 -12.84 1.19
CA HIS A 500 -11.60 -13.57 1.72
C HIS A 500 -10.78 -14.32 0.66
N GLY A 501 -10.98 -14.06 -0.63
CA GLY A 501 -10.43 -14.89 -1.70
C GLY A 501 -11.12 -16.25 -1.84
N CYS A 502 -12.29 -16.44 -1.22
CA CYS A 502 -13.07 -17.67 -1.32
C CYS A 502 -13.96 -17.65 -2.57
N TYR A 503 -14.92 -18.58 -2.63
CA TYR A 503 -15.87 -18.71 -3.73
C TYR A 503 -16.61 -17.41 -4.03
N LYS A 504 -16.90 -17.20 -5.31
CA LYS A 504 -17.55 -16.00 -5.81
C LYS A 504 -18.92 -15.80 -5.15
N GLN A 505 -19.17 -14.57 -4.69
CA GLN A 505 -20.40 -14.17 -4.03
C GLN A 505 -20.99 -12.93 -4.69
N ILE A 506 -22.31 -12.81 -4.61
CA ILE A 506 -23.09 -11.64 -5.02
C ILE A 506 -23.63 -10.96 -3.77
N SER A 507 -23.45 -9.65 -3.69
CA SER A 507 -24.04 -8.79 -2.66
C SER A 507 -24.96 -7.78 -3.32
N ILE A 508 -26.19 -7.64 -2.84
CA ILE A 508 -27.18 -6.69 -3.37
C ILE A 508 -27.59 -5.76 -2.25
N GLY A 509 -27.65 -4.46 -2.52
CA GLY A 509 -28.02 -3.48 -1.52
C GLY A 509 -28.26 -2.10 -2.12
N GLN A 510 -28.14 -1.07 -1.30
CA GLN A 510 -28.34 0.31 -1.71
C GLN A 510 -27.15 1.16 -1.32
N TRP A 511 -26.81 2.13 -2.17
CA TRP A 511 -25.84 3.15 -1.82
C TRP A 511 -26.48 4.27 -0.99
N LYS A 512 -25.69 4.88 -0.10
CA LYS A 512 -26.12 5.91 0.85
C LYS A 512 -25.85 7.29 0.27
N ASP A 513 -24.58 7.64 0.14
CA ASP A 513 -24.11 8.95 -0.29
C ASP A 513 -23.40 8.88 -1.65
N LYS A 514 -23.53 9.97 -2.42
CA LYS A 514 -22.80 10.23 -3.65
C LYS A 514 -21.97 11.50 -3.48
N ILE A 515 -20.66 11.38 -3.61
CA ILE A 515 -19.71 12.43 -3.29
C ILE A 515 -18.97 12.79 -4.56
N ARG A 516 -19.11 14.04 -5.01
CA ARG A 516 -18.37 14.55 -6.16
C ARG A 516 -16.95 14.89 -5.74
N MET A 517 -15.99 14.28 -6.41
CA MET A 517 -14.57 14.55 -6.26
C MET A 517 -14.16 15.74 -7.11
N SER A 518 -13.02 16.33 -6.78
CA SER A 518 -12.48 17.51 -7.46
C SER A 518 -12.09 17.29 -8.92
N ASP A 519 -11.76 16.05 -9.29
CA ASP A 519 -11.41 15.67 -10.66
C ASP A 519 -12.67 15.33 -11.49
N GLY A 520 -13.85 15.68 -10.96
CA GLY A 520 -15.15 15.40 -11.56
C GLY A 520 -15.67 13.99 -11.33
N SER A 521 -14.84 13.07 -10.82
CA SER A 521 -15.26 11.69 -10.51
C SER A 521 -16.23 11.64 -9.32
N HIS A 522 -16.85 10.49 -9.10
CA HIS A 522 -17.73 10.27 -7.95
C HIS A 522 -17.24 9.13 -7.07
N ARG A 523 -17.45 9.28 -5.77
CA ARG A 523 -17.35 8.19 -4.79
C ARG A 523 -18.73 7.93 -4.20
N PHE A 524 -19.02 6.67 -3.95
CA PHE A 524 -20.28 6.25 -3.34
C PHE A 524 -20.00 5.51 -2.04
N THR A 525 -20.84 5.71 -1.03
CA THR A 525 -20.80 4.97 0.24
C THR A 525 -21.96 3.97 0.29
N TYR A 526 -21.79 2.86 0.99
CA TYR A 526 -22.82 1.82 1.10
C TYR A 526 -22.59 0.88 2.28
N LEU A 527 -23.65 0.19 2.71
CA LEU A 527 -23.59 -0.90 3.69
C LEU A 527 -23.67 -2.30 3.04
N THR A 528 -23.83 -2.37 1.71
CA THR A 528 -23.81 -3.62 0.95
C THR A 528 -22.57 -4.44 1.32
N CYS A 529 -22.77 -5.70 1.70
CA CYS A 529 -21.75 -6.50 2.35
C CYS A 529 -20.52 -6.75 1.47
N THR A 530 -19.33 -6.50 2.04
CA THR A 530 -18.02 -6.81 1.48
C THR A 530 -17.11 -7.29 2.60
N CYS A 531 -16.07 -8.05 2.28
CA CYS A 531 -15.05 -8.49 3.23
C CYS A 531 -13.64 -8.17 2.68
N PRO A 532 -12.58 -8.27 3.50
CA PRO A 532 -11.23 -8.41 2.97
C PRO A 532 -11.21 -9.43 1.83
N GLY A 533 -10.64 -9.10 0.67
CA GLY A 533 -10.73 -9.91 -0.56
C GLY A 533 -11.76 -9.42 -1.59
N SER A 534 -12.72 -8.58 -1.18
CA SER A 534 -13.63 -7.87 -2.10
C SER A 534 -13.00 -6.63 -2.74
N THR A 535 -11.83 -6.18 -2.28
CA THR A 535 -11.09 -5.06 -2.88
C THR A 535 -10.89 -5.26 -4.39
N GLY A 536 -11.18 -4.22 -5.16
CA GLY A 536 -11.10 -4.24 -6.63
C GLY A 536 -12.30 -4.89 -7.33
N ALA A 537 -13.26 -5.42 -6.58
CA ALA A 537 -14.53 -5.90 -7.13
C ALA A 537 -15.27 -4.78 -7.86
N ALA A 538 -15.96 -5.14 -8.93
CA ALA A 538 -16.83 -4.23 -9.65
C ALA A 538 -18.06 -3.91 -8.77
N VAL A 539 -18.28 -2.62 -8.55
CA VAL A 539 -19.43 -2.07 -7.84
C VAL A 539 -20.34 -1.46 -8.88
N HIS A 540 -21.43 -2.15 -9.18
CA HIS A 540 -22.40 -1.69 -10.16
C HIS A 540 -23.49 -0.88 -9.47
N LEU A 541 -23.49 0.42 -9.75
CA LEU A 541 -24.50 1.37 -9.31
C LEU A 541 -25.53 1.48 -10.43
N VAL A 542 -26.72 0.94 -10.20
CA VAL A 542 -27.76 0.82 -11.24
C VAL A 542 -28.17 2.23 -11.71
N GLY A 543 -28.11 2.49 -13.03
CA GLY A 543 -28.35 3.81 -13.64
C GLY A 543 -27.17 4.80 -13.60
N TYR A 544 -26.02 4.39 -13.04
CA TYR A 544 -24.78 5.18 -13.04
C TYR A 544 -23.67 4.52 -13.85
N GLY A 545 -23.34 3.27 -13.52
CA GLY A 545 -22.23 2.56 -14.14
C GLY A 545 -21.45 1.73 -13.13
N ARG A 546 -20.21 1.42 -13.50
CA ARG A 546 -19.31 0.56 -12.73
C ARG A 546 -18.23 1.38 -12.06
N HIS A 547 -18.07 1.16 -10.77
CA HIS A 547 -16.97 1.65 -9.93
C HIS A 547 -16.13 0.47 -9.42
N ALA A 548 -14.98 0.74 -8.80
CA ALA A 548 -14.20 -0.25 -8.06
C ALA A 548 -14.45 -0.13 -6.56
N HIS A 549 -14.64 -1.26 -5.86
CA HIS A 549 -14.66 -1.29 -4.41
C HIS A 549 -13.25 -1.01 -3.87
N SER A 550 -13.12 0.03 -3.05
CA SER A 550 -11.84 0.49 -2.51
C SER A 550 -11.60 0.07 -1.06
N GLY A 551 -12.65 0.10 -0.23
CA GLY A 551 -12.53 -0.34 1.16
C GLY A 551 -13.66 0.10 2.08
N SER A 552 -13.34 0.21 3.37
CA SER A 552 -14.30 0.45 4.46
C SER A 552 -13.80 1.51 5.43
N LEU A 553 -14.69 2.46 5.71
CA LEU A 553 -14.52 3.49 6.72
C LEU A 553 -14.63 2.88 8.13
N THR A 554 -14.15 3.60 9.15
CA THR A 554 -14.26 3.15 10.55
C THR A 554 -15.70 3.05 11.05
N SER A 555 -16.64 3.74 10.41
CA SER A 555 -18.07 3.61 10.69
C SER A 555 -18.68 2.28 10.21
N GLY A 556 -17.93 1.50 9.44
CA GLY A 556 -18.42 0.28 8.79
C GLY A 556 -18.99 0.51 7.39
N LEU A 557 -19.14 1.76 6.95
CA LEU A 557 -19.52 2.08 5.57
C LEU A 557 -18.41 1.67 4.60
N ASN A 558 -18.79 0.98 3.54
CA ASN A 558 -17.94 0.72 2.40
C ASN A 558 -17.93 1.92 1.45
N TYR A 559 -16.91 2.03 0.61
CA TYR A 559 -16.86 3.04 -0.45
C TYR A 559 -16.28 2.51 -1.77
N SER A 560 -16.73 3.11 -2.86
CA SER A 560 -16.22 2.87 -4.21
C SER A 560 -15.65 4.12 -4.84
N SER A 561 -14.81 3.93 -5.85
CA SER A 561 -14.22 4.99 -6.68
C SER A 561 -14.46 4.69 -8.16
N ASP A 562 -14.72 5.75 -8.94
CA ASP A 562 -14.99 5.72 -10.39
C ASP A 562 -13.81 5.22 -11.22
#